data_AF-A0A537V7Y7-F1
#
_entry.id   AF-A0A537V7Y7-F1
#
_cell.length_a   1.000
_cell.length_b   1.000
_cell.length_c   1.000
_cell.angle_alpha   90.00
_cell.angle_beta   90.00
_cell.angle_gamma   90.00
#
_symmetry.space_group_name_H-M   'P 1'
#
loop_
_entity.id
_entity.type
_entity.pdbx_description
1 polymer ?
#
loop_
_entity_poly.entity_id
_entity_poly.type
_entity_poly.pdbx_seq_one_letter_code
_entity_poly.pdbx_strand_id
1 'polypeptide(L)'
;MRRRSSTGILVLFLLAAACTSTSTTKVIQTSPSSTSASLLNTDGYALLCGGASCDVPSGGVPGMLWRPLSLPTLGTGETCPVAAAHRVSRRYGPAVGDGPVLAVGLASKTVLPFEYPPSKRSIFYGSKWGGSKVLWIGDPSYAGPVLIRGAQLDGRHLVGFSVGDGSTAYNNLQFPPGRAPEGNDGWREWPSETRLQASGCYAYQVDGTSFSEVIVFRAVATHP
;
A
#
# COMPACT_ATOMS: atom_id res chain seq x y z
N MET A 1 23.08 24.95 101.55
CA MET A 1 24.12 25.84 101.01
C MET A 1 24.71 25.22 99.74
N ARG A 2 24.89 26.06 98.71
CA ARG A 2 25.73 25.92 97.50
C ARG A 2 25.35 24.90 96.40
N ARG A 3 25.50 25.42 95.17
CA ARG A 3 24.98 25.04 93.85
C ARG A 3 25.95 24.18 93.02
N ARG A 4 25.35 23.52 92.00
CA ARG A 4 25.88 23.17 90.64
C ARG A 4 26.96 22.07 90.56
N SER A 5 27.14 21.34 89.46
CA SER A 5 26.39 20.94 88.25
C SER A 5 27.36 20.10 87.41
N SER A 6 26.84 19.17 86.60
CA SER A 6 27.38 18.64 85.33
C SER A 6 28.77 17.98 85.30
N THR A 7 28.81 16.72 84.84
CA THR A 7 29.61 16.26 83.69
C THR A 7 29.23 14.81 83.35
N GLY A 8 28.46 14.62 82.28
CA GLY A 8 28.24 13.32 81.64
C GLY A 8 28.84 13.39 80.24
N ILE A 9 29.92 12.65 80.01
CA ILE A 9 30.63 12.55 78.74
C ILE A 9 29.84 11.56 77.87
N LEU A 10 29.26 12.04 76.76
CA LEU A 10 28.60 11.23 75.76
C LEU A 10 29.55 11.06 74.57
N VAL A 11 29.92 9.81 74.28
CA VAL A 11 30.77 9.42 73.15
C VAL A 11 29.96 9.54 71.86
N LEU A 12 30.41 10.41 70.95
CA LEU A 12 29.80 10.65 69.65
C LEU A 12 30.37 9.64 68.62
N PHE A 13 29.60 8.62 68.26
CA PHE A 13 29.89 7.78 67.09
C PHE A 13 29.32 8.45 65.83
N LEU A 14 30.22 8.90 64.95
CA LEU A 14 29.91 9.36 63.61
C LEU A 14 29.48 8.16 62.74
N LEU A 15 28.17 8.01 62.51
CA LEU A 15 27.63 7.19 61.43
C LEU A 15 27.33 8.12 60.24
N ALA A 16 28.17 8.06 59.22
CA ALA A 16 27.93 8.71 57.94
C ALA A 16 26.77 7.98 57.23
N ALA A 17 25.64 8.68 57.06
CA ALA A 17 24.52 8.20 56.27
C ALA A 17 24.90 8.27 54.77
N ALA A 18 25.19 7.13 54.17
CA ALA A 18 25.29 7.03 52.71
C ALA A 18 23.86 7.01 52.13
N CYS A 19 23.44 8.13 51.54
CA CYS A 19 22.24 8.18 50.72
C CYS A 19 22.51 7.45 49.39
N THR A 20 22.07 6.19 49.28
CA THR A 20 22.01 5.49 48.00
C THR A 20 20.80 5.99 47.21
N SER A 21 21.06 6.91 46.28
CA SER A 21 20.10 7.35 45.28
C SER A 21 19.85 6.22 44.28
N THR A 22 18.75 5.50 44.44
CA THR A 22 18.28 4.53 43.44
C THR A 22 17.79 5.31 42.22
N SER A 23 18.66 5.54 41.25
CA SER A 23 18.29 6.10 39.96
C SER A 23 17.41 5.09 39.22
N THR A 24 16.10 5.31 39.23
CA THR A 24 15.16 4.61 38.36
C THR A 24 15.49 4.96 36.93
N THR A 25 16.28 4.11 36.24
CA THR A 25 16.45 4.19 34.80
C THR A 25 15.08 4.00 34.16
N LYS A 26 14.49 5.11 33.72
CA LYS A 26 13.31 5.13 32.88
C LYS A 26 13.70 4.43 31.58
N VAL A 27 13.36 3.14 31.45
CA VAL A 27 13.47 2.42 30.20
C VAL A 27 12.54 3.17 29.24
N ILE A 28 13.12 3.99 28.38
CA ILE A 28 12.44 4.50 27.19
C ILE A 28 12.25 3.25 26.34
N GLN A 29 11.12 2.58 26.51
CA GLN A 29 10.61 1.63 25.54
C GLN A 29 10.36 2.44 24.27
N THR A 30 11.37 2.52 23.41
CA THR A 30 11.13 2.66 21.99
C THR A 30 10.29 1.44 21.62
N SER A 31 8.97 1.64 21.56
CA SER A 31 8.07 0.74 20.83
C SER A 31 8.76 0.40 19.51
N PRO A 32 8.82 -0.87 19.09
CA PRO A 32 9.30 -1.18 17.76
C PRO A 32 8.42 -0.39 16.81
N SER A 33 8.99 0.63 16.17
CA SER A 33 8.39 1.28 15.03
C SER A 33 8.12 0.15 14.05
N SER A 34 6.85 -0.24 13.94
CA SER A 34 6.39 -1.12 12.88
C SER A 34 6.71 -0.41 11.59
N THR A 35 7.87 -0.70 11.01
CA THR A 35 8.22 -0.22 9.68
C THR A 35 7.20 -0.87 8.77
N SER A 36 6.11 -0.13 8.48
CA SER A 36 5.20 -0.44 7.39
C SER A 36 6.07 -0.86 6.23
N ALA A 37 5.77 -2.01 5.63
CA ALA A 37 6.57 -2.50 4.53
C ALA A 37 6.65 -1.37 3.49
N SER A 38 7.86 -0.91 3.19
CA SER A 38 8.01 0.22 2.27
C SER A 38 7.73 -0.26 0.85
N LEU A 39 7.02 0.56 0.09
CA LEU A 39 6.87 0.36 -1.34
C LEU A 39 8.18 0.75 -2.03
N LEU A 40 8.59 -0.02 -3.04
CA LEU A 40 9.69 0.38 -3.91
C LEU A 40 9.20 1.33 -5.00
N ASN A 41 10.09 2.19 -5.47
CA ASN A 41 9.86 2.93 -6.70
C ASN A 41 9.91 1.96 -7.88
N THR A 42 9.13 2.26 -8.91
CA THR A 42 9.18 1.55 -10.19
C THR A 42 10.33 2.04 -11.05
N ASP A 43 10.99 1.12 -11.76
CA ASP A 43 11.98 1.44 -12.80
C ASP A 43 11.32 1.78 -14.15
N GLY A 44 10.19 2.50 -14.10
CA GLY A 44 9.40 2.82 -15.28
C GLY A 44 8.80 1.59 -15.95
N TYR A 45 8.87 1.53 -17.28
CA TYR A 45 8.29 0.44 -18.07
C TYR A 45 9.07 -0.88 -17.93
N ALA A 46 10.32 -0.84 -17.49
CA ALA A 46 11.14 -2.05 -17.31
C ALA A 46 10.55 -3.02 -16.27
N LEU A 47 9.72 -2.51 -15.35
CA LEU A 47 8.95 -3.34 -14.43
C LEU A 47 8.16 -4.44 -15.16
N LEU A 48 7.59 -4.14 -16.34
CA LEU A 48 6.77 -5.07 -17.11
C LEU A 48 7.54 -6.30 -17.60
N CYS A 49 8.87 -6.23 -17.63
CA CYS A 49 9.68 -7.38 -18.01
C CYS A 49 9.90 -8.38 -16.87
N GLY A 50 9.48 -8.08 -15.63
CA GLY A 50 9.64 -9.00 -14.50
C GLY A 50 11.10 -9.41 -14.24
N GLY A 51 12.05 -8.52 -14.52
CA GLY A 51 13.49 -8.79 -14.43
C GLY A 51 14.11 -9.51 -15.63
N ALA A 52 13.32 -9.89 -16.64
CA ALA A 52 13.82 -10.41 -17.91
C ALA A 52 14.15 -9.28 -18.91
N SER A 53 14.80 -9.63 -20.02
CA SER A 53 14.88 -8.74 -21.18
C SER A 53 13.58 -8.85 -21.97
N CYS A 54 12.91 -7.73 -22.21
CA CYS A 54 11.72 -7.66 -23.05
C CYS A 54 11.68 -6.34 -23.82
N ASP A 55 10.97 -6.32 -24.95
CA ASP A 55 10.87 -5.14 -25.81
C ASP A 55 9.85 -4.15 -25.23
N VAL A 56 10.34 -3.27 -24.36
CA VAL A 56 9.59 -2.13 -23.82
C VAL A 56 10.36 -0.84 -24.06
N PRO A 57 9.65 0.29 -24.28
CA PRO A 57 10.32 1.59 -24.35
C PRO A 57 11.15 1.85 -23.10
N SER A 58 12.30 2.50 -23.27
CA SER A 58 13.09 2.96 -22.13
C SER A 58 12.37 4.07 -21.34
N GLY A 59 12.69 4.18 -20.05
CA GLY A 59 12.12 5.21 -19.18
C GLY A 59 10.75 4.83 -18.61
N GLY A 60 9.92 5.84 -18.39
CA GLY A 60 8.61 5.69 -17.76
C GLY A 60 7.57 6.67 -18.32
N VAL A 61 6.45 6.79 -17.65
CA VAL A 61 5.38 7.71 -18.02
C VAL A 61 5.88 9.17 -17.99
N PRO A 62 5.38 10.03 -18.90
CA PRO A 62 5.73 11.44 -18.89
C PRO A 62 5.37 12.13 -17.57
N GLY A 63 6.13 13.17 -17.21
CA GLY A 63 5.92 13.97 -15.99
C GLY A 63 4.48 14.46 -15.79
N MET A 64 3.77 14.76 -16.86
CA MET A 64 2.38 15.26 -16.82
C MET A 64 1.36 14.25 -16.25
N LEU A 65 1.67 12.96 -16.25
CA LEU A 65 0.82 11.93 -15.64
C LEU A 65 0.98 11.89 -14.11
N TRP A 66 2.07 12.43 -13.56
CA TRP A 66 2.35 12.48 -12.12
C TRP A 66 1.58 13.60 -11.41
N ARG A 67 0.26 13.62 -11.60
CA ARG A 67 -0.64 14.56 -10.94
C ARG A 67 -0.67 14.29 -9.42
N PRO A 68 -1.05 15.26 -8.58
CA PRO A 68 -1.34 14.97 -7.17
C PRO A 68 -2.37 13.84 -7.04
N LEU A 69 -2.27 13.06 -5.96
CA LEU A 69 -3.25 12.03 -5.66
C LEU A 69 -4.52 12.69 -5.11
N SER A 70 -5.58 12.73 -5.91
CA SER A 70 -6.85 13.42 -5.66
C SER A 70 -7.94 12.40 -5.33
N LEU A 71 -7.87 11.80 -4.14
CA LEU A 71 -8.82 10.78 -3.70
C LEU A 71 -9.97 11.39 -2.89
N PRO A 72 -11.16 10.76 -2.90
CA PRO A 72 -12.24 11.15 -2.01
C PRO A 72 -11.81 10.94 -0.54
N THR A 73 -12.23 11.86 0.32
CA THR A 73 -12.11 11.68 1.77
C THR A 73 -13.37 11.01 2.29
N LEU A 74 -13.21 10.04 3.18
CA LEU A 74 -14.35 9.39 3.84
C LEU A 74 -14.59 9.99 5.22
N GLY A 75 -15.85 10.29 5.51
CA GLY A 75 -16.28 10.61 6.86
C GLY A 75 -16.14 9.41 7.79
N THR A 76 -16.08 9.67 9.10
CA THR A 76 -16.09 8.60 10.11
C THR A 76 -17.37 7.77 9.98
N GLY A 77 -17.22 6.46 9.78
CA GLY A 77 -18.35 5.52 9.66
C GLY A 77 -19.04 5.54 8.30
N GLU A 78 -18.55 6.33 7.33
CA GLU A 78 -19.08 6.33 5.97
C GLU A 78 -18.86 4.97 5.29
N THR A 79 -19.84 4.53 4.51
CA THR A 79 -19.70 3.29 3.74
C THR A 79 -18.75 3.53 2.58
N CYS A 80 -17.83 2.59 2.32
CA CYS A 80 -16.93 2.64 1.17
C CYS A 80 -17.73 2.84 -0.15
N PRO A 81 -17.58 3.99 -0.84
CA PRO A 81 -18.36 4.35 -2.02
C PRO A 81 -17.76 3.68 -3.26
N VAL A 82 -17.90 2.35 -3.34
CA VAL A 82 -17.27 1.57 -4.41
C VAL A 82 -17.78 1.98 -5.79
N ALA A 83 -16.88 2.03 -6.76
CA ALA A 83 -17.19 2.31 -8.15
C ALA A 83 -18.08 1.20 -8.75
N ALA A 84 -18.92 1.58 -9.72
CA ALA A 84 -19.82 0.66 -10.39
C ALA A 84 -19.04 -0.27 -11.33
N ALA A 85 -19.37 -1.56 -11.28
CA ALA A 85 -18.86 -2.53 -12.23
C ALA A 85 -19.83 -2.67 -13.42
N HIS A 86 -19.29 -2.72 -14.64
CA HIS A 86 -20.09 -2.89 -15.85
C HIS A 86 -19.36 -3.77 -16.88
N ARG A 87 -20.11 -4.30 -17.85
CA ARG A 87 -19.54 -5.14 -18.91
C ARG A 87 -19.13 -4.26 -20.09
N VAL A 88 -17.83 -4.25 -20.41
CA VAL A 88 -17.29 -3.53 -21.59
C VAL A 88 -17.02 -4.43 -22.79
N SER A 89 -16.83 -5.73 -22.56
CA SER A 89 -16.59 -6.74 -23.61
C SER A 89 -17.09 -8.11 -23.15
N ARG A 90 -17.29 -9.04 -24.09
CA ARG A 90 -17.57 -10.45 -23.78
C ARG A 90 -16.35 -11.22 -23.31
N ARG A 91 -15.14 -10.71 -23.59
CA ARG A 91 -13.85 -11.34 -23.24
C ARG A 91 -13.50 -11.24 -21.76
N TYR A 92 -13.99 -10.20 -21.08
CA TYR A 92 -13.64 -9.91 -19.69
C TYR A 92 -14.80 -10.16 -18.74
N GLY A 93 -14.45 -10.35 -17.46
CA GLY A 93 -15.40 -10.14 -16.37
C GLY A 93 -15.85 -8.68 -16.30
N PRO A 94 -16.75 -8.34 -15.36
CA PRO A 94 -17.12 -6.95 -15.10
C PRO A 94 -15.87 -6.09 -14.86
N ALA A 95 -15.80 -4.96 -15.55
CA ALA A 95 -14.77 -3.95 -15.43
C ALA A 95 -15.27 -2.81 -14.54
N VAL A 96 -14.35 -2.14 -13.86
CA VAL A 96 -14.64 -1.07 -12.89
C VAL A 96 -13.81 0.15 -13.23
N GLY A 97 -14.42 1.33 -13.14
CA GLY A 97 -13.91 2.60 -13.64
C GLY A 97 -14.81 3.13 -14.75
N ASP A 98 -14.72 4.41 -15.05
CA ASP A 98 -15.49 5.04 -16.13
C ASP A 98 -14.73 5.01 -17.46
N GLY A 99 -13.42 4.72 -17.39
CA GLY A 99 -12.56 4.55 -18.54
C GLY A 99 -11.75 5.81 -18.90
N PRO A 100 -10.82 5.68 -19.84
CA PRO A 100 -10.63 4.56 -20.78
C PRO A 100 -9.77 3.41 -20.24
N VAL A 101 -9.33 3.42 -18.98
CA VAL A 101 -8.54 2.32 -18.40
C VAL A 101 -9.22 1.76 -17.17
N LEU A 102 -9.62 0.48 -17.24
CA LEU A 102 -10.50 -0.13 -16.26
C LEU A 102 -9.82 -1.28 -15.51
N ALA A 103 -10.22 -1.48 -14.26
CA ALA A 103 -9.80 -2.61 -13.44
C ALA A 103 -10.77 -3.79 -13.60
N VAL A 104 -10.23 -5.00 -13.76
CA VAL A 104 -10.96 -6.27 -13.84
C VAL A 104 -10.41 -7.22 -12.77
N GLY A 105 -11.28 -8.04 -12.19
CA GLY A 105 -10.93 -8.96 -11.09
C GLY A 105 -11.40 -8.49 -9.71
N LEU A 106 -12.15 -7.39 -9.66
CA LEU A 106 -12.95 -7.00 -8.49
C LEU A 106 -14.23 -7.85 -8.52
N ALA A 107 -14.39 -8.73 -7.53
CA ALA A 107 -15.53 -9.63 -7.41
C ALA A 107 -16.85 -8.85 -7.23
N SER A 108 -17.96 -9.58 -7.05
CA SER A 108 -19.29 -9.01 -6.82
C SER A 108 -19.27 -7.84 -5.84
N LYS A 109 -19.95 -6.74 -6.21
CA LYS A 109 -19.98 -5.48 -5.45
C LYS A 109 -18.64 -4.75 -5.34
N THR A 110 -17.76 -4.92 -6.34
CA THR A 110 -16.48 -4.20 -6.43
C THR A 110 -15.60 -4.47 -5.19
N VAL A 111 -15.51 -5.76 -4.83
CA VAL A 111 -14.71 -6.24 -3.71
C VAL A 111 -13.48 -6.97 -4.23
N LEU A 112 -12.29 -6.58 -3.77
CA LEU A 112 -11.06 -7.32 -3.98
C LEU A 112 -10.82 -8.29 -2.80
N PRO A 113 -11.16 -9.58 -2.92
CA PRO A 113 -10.63 -10.57 -2.00
C PRO A 113 -9.12 -10.68 -2.20
N PHE A 114 -8.35 -10.61 -1.12
CA PHE A 114 -6.90 -10.76 -1.19
C PHE A 114 -6.40 -11.65 -0.07
N GLU A 115 -5.31 -12.36 -0.33
CA GLU A 115 -4.67 -13.24 0.65
C GLU A 115 -3.71 -12.43 1.51
N TYR A 116 -3.93 -12.38 2.83
CA TYR A 116 -3.02 -11.74 3.78
C TYR A 116 -3.31 -12.17 5.22
N PRO A 117 -2.36 -12.78 5.95
CA PRO A 117 -0.97 -13.00 5.54
C PRO A 117 -0.84 -14.05 4.42
N PRO A 118 0.16 -13.94 3.52
CA PRO A 118 0.38 -14.93 2.48
C PRO A 118 0.67 -16.33 3.04
N SER A 119 -0.07 -17.34 2.57
CA SER A 119 0.21 -18.74 2.88
C SER A 119 1.45 -19.24 2.14
N LYS A 120 1.95 -20.43 2.54
CA LYS A 120 3.06 -21.13 1.85
C LYS A 120 2.80 -21.46 0.38
N ARG A 121 1.54 -21.45 -0.06
CA ARG A 121 1.14 -21.71 -1.45
C ARG A 121 0.98 -20.43 -2.27
N SER A 122 1.01 -19.28 -1.61
CA SER A 122 0.89 -17.99 -2.25
C SER A 122 2.13 -17.65 -3.05
N ILE A 123 1.95 -17.01 -4.21
CA ILE A 123 3.06 -16.36 -4.93
C ILE A 123 3.67 -15.20 -4.12
N PHE A 124 2.97 -14.75 -3.07
CA PHE A 124 3.41 -13.70 -2.18
C PHE A 124 4.09 -14.22 -0.91
N TYR A 125 4.32 -15.54 -0.80
CA TYR A 125 4.89 -16.14 0.40
C TYR A 125 6.24 -15.52 0.80
N GLY A 126 6.42 -15.25 2.10
CA GLY A 126 7.60 -14.57 2.63
C GLY A 126 7.59 -13.04 2.47
N SER A 127 6.61 -12.48 1.76
CA SER A 127 6.41 -11.03 1.70
C SER A 127 5.67 -10.51 2.93
N LYS A 128 5.94 -9.25 3.28
CA LYS A 128 5.13 -8.47 4.23
C LYS A 128 3.82 -7.97 3.61
N TRP A 129 3.62 -8.24 2.33
CA TRP A 129 2.45 -7.84 1.54
C TRP A 129 1.66 -9.06 1.11
N GLY A 130 0.33 -8.96 1.24
CA GLY A 130 -0.62 -9.83 0.59
C GLY A 130 -0.95 -9.34 -0.80
N GLY A 131 -1.94 -9.96 -1.45
CA GLY A 131 -2.42 -9.43 -2.71
C GLY A 131 -3.43 -10.29 -3.43
N SER A 132 -3.83 -9.79 -4.59
CA SER A 132 -4.72 -10.48 -5.50
C SER A 132 -4.52 -9.98 -6.92
N LYS A 133 -4.88 -10.83 -7.88
CA LYS A 133 -4.74 -10.52 -9.30
C LYS A 133 -5.73 -9.42 -9.69
N VAL A 134 -5.22 -8.38 -10.35
CA VAL A 134 -6.04 -7.35 -11.00
C VAL A 134 -5.57 -7.23 -12.45
N LEU A 135 -6.48 -7.44 -13.39
CA LEU A 135 -6.21 -7.18 -14.80
C LEU A 135 -6.58 -5.72 -15.09
N TRP A 136 -5.64 -4.95 -15.62
CA TRP A 136 -5.95 -3.65 -16.19
C TRP A 136 -6.23 -3.81 -17.67
N ILE A 137 -7.30 -3.20 -18.15
CA ILE A 137 -7.64 -3.16 -19.57
C ILE A 137 -7.71 -1.72 -20.07
N GLY A 138 -7.17 -1.47 -21.26
CA GLY A 138 -7.23 -0.18 -21.93
C GLY A 138 -8.17 -0.24 -23.12
N ASP A 139 -9.12 0.68 -23.16
CA ASP A 139 -10.08 0.84 -24.26
C ASP A 139 -9.33 1.00 -25.60
N PRO A 140 -9.83 0.39 -26.70
CA PRO A 140 -9.19 0.46 -28.01
C PRO A 140 -8.94 1.89 -28.53
N SER A 141 -9.72 2.87 -28.07
CA SER A 141 -9.55 4.28 -28.44
C SER A 141 -8.37 4.96 -27.74
N TYR A 142 -7.83 4.39 -26.65
CA TYR A 142 -6.74 4.98 -25.87
C TYR A 142 -5.40 4.26 -26.06
N ALA A 143 -4.50 4.89 -26.81
CA ALA A 143 -3.14 4.39 -27.08
C ALA A 143 -2.04 5.05 -26.22
N GLY A 144 -2.39 5.95 -25.32
CA GLY A 144 -1.44 6.70 -24.50
C GLY A 144 -0.78 5.84 -23.40
N PRO A 145 0.26 6.39 -22.73
CA PRO A 145 0.81 5.80 -21.51
C PRO A 145 -0.20 5.87 -20.37
N VAL A 146 -0.01 5.04 -19.34
CA VAL A 146 -0.89 5.00 -18.16
C VAL A 146 -0.04 4.95 -16.90
N LEU A 147 -0.41 5.76 -15.91
CA LEU A 147 0.10 5.67 -14.55
C LEU A 147 -1.02 5.26 -13.60
N ILE A 148 -0.74 4.31 -12.71
CA ILE A 148 -1.69 3.87 -11.68
C ILE A 148 -1.03 3.96 -10.32
N ARG A 149 -1.70 4.64 -9.39
CA ARG A 149 -1.30 4.78 -7.99
C ARG A 149 -2.51 4.53 -7.10
N GLY A 150 -2.32 4.39 -5.80
CA GLY A 150 -3.46 4.23 -4.89
C GLY A 150 -3.13 4.47 -3.44
N ALA A 151 -4.17 4.56 -2.63
CA ALA A 151 -4.08 4.63 -1.18
C ALA A 151 -5.35 4.07 -0.52
N GLN A 152 -5.24 3.78 0.78
CA GLN A 152 -6.40 3.51 1.62
C GLN A 152 -7.15 4.82 1.91
N LEU A 153 -8.48 4.78 1.87
CA LEU A 153 -9.35 5.92 2.15
C LEU A 153 -9.80 5.97 3.61
N ASP A 154 -9.92 4.81 4.25
CA ASP A 154 -10.41 4.64 5.64
C ASP A 154 -9.29 4.28 6.62
N GLY A 155 -8.03 4.54 6.24
CA GLY A 155 -6.87 4.17 7.06
C GLY A 155 -5.56 4.70 6.51
N ARG A 156 -4.46 4.10 6.98
CA ARG A 156 -3.08 4.55 6.68
C ARG A 156 -2.27 3.53 5.88
N HIS A 157 -2.88 2.42 5.47
CA HIS A 157 -2.19 1.44 4.65
C HIS A 157 -1.98 1.97 3.23
N LEU A 158 -0.89 1.57 2.62
CA LEU A 158 -0.58 1.93 1.24
C LEU A 158 -1.17 0.88 0.28
N VAL A 159 -1.29 1.25 -0.99
CA VAL A 159 -1.59 0.31 -2.08
C VAL A 159 -0.29 0.06 -2.83
N GLY A 160 0.16 -1.20 -2.84
CA GLY A 160 1.29 -1.63 -3.65
C GLY A 160 0.84 -2.34 -4.92
N PHE A 161 1.78 -2.52 -5.84
CA PHE A 161 1.56 -3.22 -7.09
C PHE A 161 2.70 -4.20 -7.38
N SER A 162 2.44 -5.22 -8.18
CA SER A 162 3.48 -6.07 -8.78
C SER A 162 3.06 -6.56 -10.15
N VAL A 163 4.01 -7.14 -10.87
CA VAL A 163 3.78 -7.83 -12.14
C VAL A 163 4.49 -9.17 -12.12
N GLY A 164 3.75 -10.25 -11.85
CA GLY A 164 4.18 -11.64 -12.06
C GLY A 164 5.24 -12.20 -11.10
N ASP A 165 6.02 -11.36 -10.41
CA ASP A 165 7.08 -11.82 -9.49
C ASP A 165 6.59 -12.08 -8.06
N GLY A 166 5.48 -11.45 -7.64
CA GLY A 166 4.84 -11.58 -6.33
C GLY A 166 5.71 -11.21 -5.11
N SER A 167 7.01 -10.98 -5.29
CA SER A 167 7.96 -10.80 -4.19
C SER A 167 8.01 -9.34 -3.75
N THR A 168 7.90 -8.41 -4.68
CA THR A 168 8.06 -6.98 -4.45
C THR A 168 6.72 -6.26 -4.49
N ALA A 169 6.61 -5.15 -3.77
CA ALA A 169 5.46 -4.25 -3.86
C ALA A 169 5.96 -2.86 -4.27
N TYR A 170 5.55 -2.41 -5.44
CA TYR A 170 5.90 -1.12 -6.02
C TYR A 170 4.83 -0.07 -5.74
N ASN A 171 5.20 1.19 -5.70
CA ASN A 171 4.29 2.30 -5.39
C ASN A 171 3.38 2.74 -6.54
N ASN A 172 3.62 2.25 -7.75
CA ASN A 172 2.80 2.54 -8.92
C ASN A 172 2.91 1.44 -9.98
N LEU A 173 2.06 1.51 -11.00
CA LEU A 173 2.22 0.80 -12.27
C LEU A 173 2.39 1.83 -13.39
N GLN A 174 3.28 1.53 -14.33
CA GLN A 174 3.51 2.34 -15.52
C GLN A 174 3.34 1.48 -16.75
N PHE A 175 2.42 1.86 -17.61
CA PHE A 175 2.22 1.18 -18.89
C PHE A 175 2.63 2.09 -20.05
N PRO A 176 3.45 1.59 -20.99
CA PRO A 176 3.93 2.38 -22.12
C PRO A 176 2.76 2.77 -23.04
N PRO A 177 2.93 3.77 -23.92
CA PRO A 177 2.00 3.95 -25.03
C PRO A 177 2.05 2.74 -25.97
N GLY A 178 0.97 2.48 -26.69
CA GLY A 178 0.95 1.40 -27.66
C GLY A 178 -0.46 0.96 -28.05
N ARG A 179 -0.50 -0.01 -28.95
CA ARG A 179 -1.74 -0.69 -29.37
C ARG A 179 -1.84 -2.05 -28.71
N ALA A 180 -3.04 -2.59 -28.69
CA ALA A 180 -3.25 -3.97 -28.29
C ALA A 180 -2.53 -4.93 -29.28
N PRO A 181 -2.03 -6.08 -28.79
CA PRO A 181 -1.68 -7.19 -29.65
C PRO A 181 -2.86 -7.61 -30.54
N GLU A 182 -2.56 -8.23 -31.69
CA GLU A 182 -3.59 -8.79 -32.55
C GLU A 182 -4.43 -9.84 -31.80
N GLY A 183 -5.73 -9.89 -32.11
CA GLY A 183 -6.66 -10.86 -31.49
C GLY A 183 -7.23 -10.44 -30.12
N ASN A 184 -6.90 -9.24 -29.62
CA ASN A 184 -7.48 -8.69 -28.38
C ASN A 184 -8.71 -7.79 -28.58
N ASP A 185 -9.37 -7.85 -29.74
CA ASP A 185 -10.48 -6.93 -30.09
C ASP A 185 -10.12 -5.45 -29.89
N GLY A 186 -8.83 -5.12 -30.04
CA GLY A 186 -8.28 -3.78 -29.82
C GLY A 186 -8.01 -3.42 -28.35
N TRP A 187 -8.38 -4.26 -27.38
CA TRP A 187 -8.17 -4.01 -25.96
C TRP A 187 -6.74 -4.28 -25.53
N ARG A 188 -6.15 -3.31 -24.84
CA ARG A 188 -4.84 -3.46 -24.23
C ARG A 188 -5.01 -4.18 -22.89
N GLU A 189 -4.10 -5.09 -22.56
CA GLU A 189 -4.17 -5.89 -21.35
C GLU A 189 -2.86 -5.77 -20.58
N TRP A 190 -2.96 -5.50 -19.28
CA TRP A 190 -1.82 -5.48 -18.39
C TRP A 190 -2.11 -6.31 -17.15
N PRO A 191 -1.67 -7.57 -17.13
CA PRO A 191 -1.79 -8.40 -15.94
C PRO A 191 -0.90 -7.85 -14.82
N SER A 192 -1.51 -7.50 -13.70
CA SER A 192 -0.79 -7.08 -12.49
C SER A 192 -1.40 -7.67 -11.23
N GLU A 193 -0.81 -7.40 -10.07
CA GLU A 193 -1.40 -7.66 -8.77
C GLU A 193 -1.54 -6.36 -7.99
N THR A 194 -2.60 -6.27 -7.20
CA THR A 194 -2.72 -5.26 -6.14
C THR A 194 -2.26 -5.87 -4.83
N ARG A 195 -1.39 -5.16 -4.13
CA ARG A 195 -0.67 -5.61 -2.94
C ARG A 195 -1.16 -4.82 -1.73
N LEU A 196 -1.68 -5.53 -0.73
CA LEU A 196 -2.34 -4.94 0.44
C LEU A 196 -1.92 -5.64 1.74
N GLN A 197 -2.17 -4.97 2.87
CA GLN A 197 -1.84 -5.47 4.22
C GLN A 197 -3.04 -5.43 5.17
N ALA A 198 -4.20 -4.95 4.72
CA ALA A 198 -5.39 -4.83 5.55
C ALA A 198 -6.66 -4.80 4.69
N SER A 199 -7.76 -5.25 5.28
CA SER A 199 -9.09 -4.97 4.74
C SER A 199 -9.42 -3.49 4.90
N GLY A 200 -10.27 -2.96 4.02
CA GLY A 200 -10.66 -1.55 4.09
C GLY A 200 -11.23 -1.02 2.78
N CYS A 201 -11.40 0.29 2.73
CA CYS A 201 -11.77 1.05 1.55
C CYS A 201 -10.52 1.63 0.90
N TYR A 202 -10.37 1.40 -0.40
CA TYR A 202 -9.19 1.78 -1.16
C TYR A 202 -9.60 2.49 -2.44
N ALA A 203 -8.69 3.25 -3.00
CA ALA A 203 -8.86 3.80 -4.33
C ALA A 203 -7.59 3.68 -5.15
N TYR A 204 -7.79 3.44 -6.44
CA TYR A 204 -6.79 3.73 -7.46
C TYR A 204 -7.03 5.14 -8.00
N GLN A 205 -5.96 5.85 -8.32
CA GLN A 205 -5.99 6.92 -9.30
C GLN A 205 -5.32 6.42 -10.57
N VAL A 206 -6.02 6.58 -11.70
CA VAL A 206 -5.58 6.15 -13.02
C VAL A 206 -5.41 7.40 -13.88
N ASP A 207 -4.18 7.66 -14.27
CA ASP A 207 -3.77 8.86 -14.97
C ASP A 207 -3.36 8.52 -16.41
N GLY A 208 -4.02 9.14 -17.38
CA GLY A 208 -3.61 9.15 -18.78
C GLY A 208 -3.30 10.55 -19.30
N THR A 209 -2.95 10.65 -20.59
CA THR A 209 -2.65 11.94 -21.22
C THR A 209 -3.88 12.83 -21.38
N SER A 210 -5.07 12.24 -21.51
CA SER A 210 -6.34 12.94 -21.72
C SER A 210 -7.34 12.79 -20.56
N PHE A 211 -6.99 12.06 -19.50
CA PHE A 211 -7.90 11.78 -18.39
C PHE A 211 -7.15 11.57 -17.07
N SER A 212 -7.91 11.65 -15.97
CA SER A 212 -7.55 11.22 -14.63
C SER A 212 -8.83 10.75 -13.96
N GLU A 213 -8.88 9.51 -13.51
CA GLU A 213 -10.04 8.95 -12.83
C GLU A 213 -9.67 8.29 -11.50
N VAL A 214 -10.68 8.14 -10.63
CA VAL A 214 -10.54 7.48 -9.34
C VAL A 214 -11.47 6.27 -9.30
N ILE A 215 -10.92 5.11 -9.00
CA ILE A 215 -11.66 3.85 -8.90
C ILE A 215 -11.63 3.40 -7.45
N VAL A 216 -12.74 3.60 -6.75
CA VAL A 216 -12.90 3.17 -5.36
C VAL A 216 -13.34 1.71 -5.29
N PHE A 217 -12.75 0.93 -4.40
CA PHE A 217 -13.08 -0.48 -4.20
C PHE A 217 -12.92 -0.87 -2.72
N ARG A 218 -13.57 -1.96 -2.34
CA ARG A 218 -13.39 -2.55 -1.01
C ARG A 218 -12.39 -3.70 -1.10
N ALA A 219 -11.46 -3.81 -0.16
CA ALA A 219 -10.58 -4.96 -0.03
C ALA A 219 -10.94 -5.79 1.20
N VAL A 220 -10.91 -7.12 1.07
CA VAL A 220 -11.22 -8.06 2.15
C VAL A 220 -10.15 -9.15 2.19
N ALA A 221 -9.45 -9.25 3.32
CA ALA A 221 -8.50 -10.33 3.57
C ALA A 221 -9.23 -11.66 3.70
N THR A 222 -8.75 -12.70 3.02
CA THR A 222 -9.40 -14.03 2.97
C THR A 222 -8.83 -15.04 3.96
N HIS A 223 -7.74 -14.71 4.64
CA HIS A 223 -7.05 -15.56 5.62
C HIS A 223 -6.59 -14.68 6.80
N PRO A 224 -6.90 -15.00 8.05
CA PRO A 224 -6.21 -14.42 9.21
C PRO A 224 -4.93 -15.18 9.57
#